data_AF-A0A4D6KF06-F1
#
_entry.id   AF-A0A4D6KF06-F1
#
_cell.length_a   1.000
_cell.length_b   1.000
_cell.length_c   1.000
_cell.angle_alpha   90.00
_cell.angle_beta   90.00
_cell.angle_gamma   90.00
#
_symmetry.space_group_name_H-M   'P 1'
#
loop_
_entity.id
_entity.type
_entity.pdbx_description
1 polymer ?
#
loop_
_entity_poly.entity_id
_entity_poly.type
_entity_poly.pdbx_seq_one_letter_code
_entity_poly.pdbx_strand_id
1 'polypeptide(L)'
;MLTRQLYLLGGGLALLGSLTILANLVIAGMWDNFLVINALVVVFVCVVGLRKIYEREDFERDHALPYRVLNLGIAIGTVIMGIVMLGIGSLTYQWLVVGGSP
;
A
#
# COMPACT_ATOMS: atom_id res chain seq x y z
N MET A 1 20.19 -2.44 -0.89
CA MET A 1 19.67 -1.15 -0.40
C MET A 1 18.54 -0.64 -1.28
N LEU A 2 18.74 -0.45 -2.60
CA LEU A 2 17.68 0.06 -3.50
C LEU A 2 16.38 -0.75 -3.45
N THR A 3 16.45 -2.08 -3.60
CA THR A 3 15.24 -2.95 -3.59
C THR A 3 14.45 -2.82 -2.28
N ARG A 4 15.15 -2.74 -1.14
CA ARG A 4 14.52 -2.53 0.17
C ARG A 4 13.84 -1.16 0.24
N GLN A 5 14.48 -0.11 -0.27
CA GLN A 5 13.89 1.23 -0.32
C GLN A 5 12.63 1.25 -1.19
N LEU A 6 12.62 0.55 -2.33
CA LEU A 6 11.43 0.44 -3.18
C LEU A 6 10.29 -0.29 -2.48
N TYR A 7 10.56 -1.38 -1.75
CA TYR A 7 9.55 -2.04 -0.93
C TYR A 7 9.00 -1.14 0.17
N LEU A 8 9.86 -0.41 0.89
CA LEU A 8 9.44 0.52 1.93
C LEU A 8 8.60 1.67 1.35
N LEU A 9 9.00 2.21 0.20
CA LEU A 9 8.26 3.25 -0.51
C LEU A 9 6.89 2.73 -0.95
N GLY A 10 6.85 1.60 -1.66
CA GLY A 10 5.59 1.03 -2.15
C GLY A 10 4.64 0.62 -1.03
N GLY A 11 5.16 -0.04 0.00
CA GLY A 11 4.39 -0.40 1.20
C GLY A 11 3.89 0.83 1.96
N GLY A 12 4.72 1.88 2.07
CA GLY A 12 4.34 3.15 2.70
C GLY A 12 3.25 3.88 1.92
N LEU A 13 3.35 3.95 0.59
CA LEU A 13 2.33 4.53 -0.27
C LEU A 13 1.01 3.75 -0.17
N ALA A 14 1.06 2.42 -0.17
CA ALA A 14 -0.12 1.58 0.01
C ALA A 14 -0.78 1.78 1.39
N LEU A 15 0.03 1.92 2.45
CA LEU A 15 -0.45 2.22 3.79
C LEU A 15 -1.15 3.59 3.85
N LEU A 16 -0.53 4.64 3.29
CA LEU A 16 -1.12 5.97 3.23
C LEU A 16 -2.42 5.99 2.40
N GLY A 17 -2.44 5.29 1.26
CA GLY A 17 -3.63 5.17 0.43
C GLY A 17 -4.78 4.48 1.16
N SER A 18 -4.51 3.34 1.81
CA SER A 18 -5.52 2.61 2.58
C SER A 18 -6.03 3.38 3.80
N LEU A 19 -5.17 4.11 4.52
CA LEU A 19 -5.60 5.02 5.58
C LEU A 19 -6.48 6.16 5.06
N THR A 20 -6.14 6.72 3.90
CA THR A 20 -6.96 7.76 3.26
C THR A 20 -8.35 7.21 2.88
N ILE A 21 -8.42 6.01 2.30
CA ILE A 21 -9.70 5.34 2.00
C ILE A 21 -10.52 5.17 3.28
N LEU A 22 -9.90 4.65 4.34
CA LEU A 22 -10.56 4.42 5.62
C LEU A 22 -11.10 5.73 6.22
N ALA A 23 -10.28 6.79 6.21
CA ALA A 23 -10.70 8.11 6.70
C ALA A 23 -11.89 8.65 5.90
N ASN A 24 -11.89 8.51 4.58
CA ASN A 24 -12.99 8.98 3.73
C ASN A 24 -14.28 8.21 3.99
N LEU A 25 -14.22 6.88 4.16
CA LEU A 25 -15.39 6.05 4.51
C LEU A 25 -15.97 6.45 5.87
N VAL A 26 -15.09 6.73 6.84
CA VAL A 26 -15.47 7.21 8.18
C VAL A 26 -16.14 8.57 8.12
N ILE A 27 -15.56 9.52 7.38
CA ILE A 27 -16.12 10.88 7.19
C ILE A 27 -17.49 10.80 6.49
N ALA A 28 -17.65 9.90 5.53
CA ALA A 28 -18.91 9.64 4.84
C ALA A 28 -19.95 8.88 5.70
N GLY A 29 -19.62 8.54 6.96
CA GLY A 29 -20.52 7.85 7.88
C GLY A 29 -20.74 6.36 7.60
N MET A 30 -19.88 5.73 6.78
CA MET A 30 -20.06 4.36 6.28
C MET A 30 -19.44 3.29 7.20
N TRP A 31 -19.66 3.40 8.52
CA TRP A 31 -18.98 2.60 9.55
C TRP A 31 -19.18 1.08 9.43
N ASP A 32 -20.40 0.66 9.08
CA ASP A 32 -20.77 -0.76 9.00
C ASP A 32 -20.56 -1.35 7.60
N ASN A 33 -19.92 -0.60 6.71
CA ASN A 33 -19.69 -1.05 5.35
C ASN A 33 -18.55 -2.08 5.29
N PHE A 34 -18.74 -3.17 4.54
CA PHE A 34 -17.70 -4.16 4.24
C PHE A 34 -16.39 -3.52 3.75
N LEU A 35 -16.45 -2.38 3.06
CA LEU A 35 -15.29 -1.62 2.61
C LEU A 35 -14.40 -1.12 3.77
N VAL A 36 -14.98 -0.75 4.92
CA VAL A 36 -14.23 -0.31 6.12
C VAL A 36 -13.41 -1.48 6.68
N ILE A 37 -14.03 -2.65 6.80
CA ILE A 37 -13.36 -3.87 7.28
C ILE A 37 -12.19 -4.22 6.35
N ASN A 38 -12.41 -4.19 5.03
CA ASN A 38 -11.33 -4.46 4.07
C ASN A 38 -10.21 -3.42 4.15
N ALA A 39 -10.54 -2.12 4.27
CA ALA A 39 -9.53 -1.09 4.41
C ALA A 39 -8.65 -1.32 5.65
N LEU A 40 -9.25 -1.72 6.78
CA LEU A 40 -8.51 -2.10 8.00
C LEU A 40 -7.61 -3.33 7.79
N VAL A 41 -8.11 -4.36 7.11
CA VAL A 41 -7.31 -5.55 6.78
C VAL A 41 -6.11 -5.17 5.91
N VAL A 42 -6.31 -4.31 4.91
CA VAL A 42 -5.22 -3.85 4.03
C VAL A 42 -4.20 -3.03 4.82
N VAL A 43 -4.64 -2.13 5.70
CA VAL A 43 -3.75 -1.39 6.62
C VAL A 43 -2.91 -2.36 7.45
N PHE A 44 -3.54 -3.38 8.05
CA PHE A 44 -2.85 -4.39 8.84
C PHE A 44 -1.79 -5.15 8.01
N VAL A 45 -2.15 -5.60 6.80
CA VAL A 45 -1.22 -6.29 5.90
C VAL A 45 -0.05 -5.39 5.51
N CYS A 46 -0.30 -4.11 5.22
CA CYS A 46 0.75 -3.15 4.90
C CYS A 46 1.71 -2.95 6.09
N VAL A 47 1.19 -2.79 7.32
CA VAL A 47 2.01 -2.64 8.52
C VAL A 47 2.87 -3.88 8.78
N VAL A 48 2.27 -5.08 8.73
CA VAL A 48 3.00 -6.35 8.91
C VAL A 48 4.05 -6.54 7.80
N GLY A 49 3.70 -6.22 6.56
CA GLY A 49 4.61 -6.28 5.42
C GLY A 49 5.81 -5.34 5.58
N LEU A 50 5.56 -4.07 5.93
CA LEU A 50 6.61 -3.08 6.17
C LEU A 50 7.53 -3.50 7.33
N ARG A 51 6.97 -4.01 8.42
CA ARG A 51 7.75 -4.55 9.53
C ARG A 51 8.68 -5.68 9.06
N LYS A 52 8.16 -6.65 8.31
CA LYS A 52 8.95 -7.75 7.76
C LYS A 52 10.06 -7.26 6.82
N ILE A 53 9.78 -6.25 5.99
CA ILE A 53 10.79 -5.62 5.10
C ILE A 53 11.87 -4.90 5.93
N TYR A 54 11.49 -4.28 7.03
CA TYR A 54 12.42 -3.59 7.91
C TYR A 54 13.34 -4.58 8.64
N GLU A 55 12.79 -5.66 9.20
CA GLU A 55 13.54 -6.70 9.94
C GLU A 55 14.38 -7.61 9.03
N ARG A 56 14.11 -7.62 7.72
CA ARG A 56 14.81 -8.49 6.78
C ARG A 56 16.16 -7.90 6.37
N GLU A 57 17.23 -8.63 6.70
CA GLU A 57 18.63 -8.26 6.38
C GLU A 57 19.11 -8.80 5.01
N ASP A 58 18.40 -9.79 4.45
CA ASP A 58 18.88 -10.62 3.33
C ASP A 58 18.71 -10.00 1.94
N PHE A 59 18.30 -8.74 1.81
CA PHE A 59 17.93 -8.15 0.52
C PHE A 59 19.06 -8.11 -0.52
N GLU A 60 20.32 -8.20 -0.08
CA GLU A 60 21.52 -8.11 -0.92
C GLU A 60 22.47 -9.31 -0.81
N ARG A 61 22.08 -10.41 -0.17
CA ARG A 61 22.92 -11.61 -0.15
C ARG A 61 23.29 -12.03 -1.58
N ASP A 62 24.42 -12.73 -1.72
CA ASP A 62 24.89 -13.33 -2.98
C ASP A 62 23.96 -14.44 -3.44
N HIS A 63 22.79 -14.03 -3.91
CA HIS A 63 21.79 -14.86 -4.53
C HIS A 63 22.01 -14.83 -6.04
N ALA A 64 21.62 -15.92 -6.69
CA ALA A 64 21.67 -16.04 -8.14
C ALA A 64 20.99 -14.84 -8.82
N LEU A 65 21.58 -14.38 -9.93
CA LEU A 65 21.09 -13.27 -10.75
C LEU A 65 19.55 -13.29 -11.00
N PRO A 66 18.90 -14.42 -11.33
CA PRO A 66 17.44 -14.46 -11.49
C PRO A 66 16.66 -14.07 -10.22
N TYR A 67 17.16 -14.40 -9.03
CA TYR A 67 16.52 -14.01 -7.77
C TYR A 67 16.56 -12.49 -7.58
N ARG A 68 17.70 -11.86 -7.89
CA ARG A 68 17.88 -10.40 -7.76
C ARG A 68 16.94 -9.65 -8.70
N VAL A 69 16.85 -10.10 -9.95
CA VAL A 69 15.95 -9.51 -10.96
C VAL A 69 14.49 -9.67 -10.56
N LEU A 70 14.07 -10.87 -10.16
CA LEU A 70 12.70 -11.12 -9.71
C LEU A 70 12.34 -10.25 -8.49
N ASN A 71 13.22 -10.19 -7.49
CA ASN A 71 13.00 -9.41 -6.28
C ASN A 71 12.90 -7.91 -6.57
N LEU A 72 13.71 -7.39 -7.49
CA LEU A 72 13.62 -6.01 -7.96
C LEU A 72 12.29 -5.76 -8.70
N GLY A 73 11.88 -6.68 -9.58
CA GLY A 73 10.61 -6.61 -10.30
C GLY A 73 9.41 -6.56 -9.34
N ILE A 74 9.41 -7.40 -8.31
CA ILE A 74 8.37 -7.38 -7.27
C ILE A 74 8.40 -6.05 -6.51
N ALA A 75 9.58 -5.53 -6.15
CA ALA A 75 9.69 -4.23 -5.47
C ALA A 75 9.10 -3.09 -6.31
N ILE A 76 9.38 -3.06 -7.62
CA ILE A 76 8.77 -2.09 -8.55
C ILE A 76 7.24 -2.25 -8.61
N GLY A 77 6.75 -3.49 -8.73
CA GLY A 77 5.32 -3.78 -8.68
C GLY A 77 4.66 -3.29 -7.38
N THR A 78 5.37 -3.42 -6.26
CA THR A 78 4.90 -2.92 -4.95
C THR A 78 4.75 -1.39 -4.95
N VAL A 79 5.69 -0.68 -5.58
CA VAL A 79 5.59 0.78 -5.75
C VAL A 79 4.39 1.17 -6.62
N ILE A 80 4.21 0.51 -7.77
CA ILE A 80 3.07 0.76 -8.67
C ILE A 80 1.75 0.57 -7.91
N MET A 81 1.60 -0.53 -7.19
CA MET A 81 0.41 -0.80 -6.38
C MET A 81 0.21 0.24 -5.27
N GLY A 82 1.29 0.70 -4.63
CA GLY A 82 1.23 1.78 -3.64
C GLY A 82 0.71 3.09 -4.24
N ILE A 83 1.19 3.48 -5.42
CA ILE A 83 0.70 4.67 -6.15
C ILE A 83 -0.78 4.52 -6.48
N VAL A 84 -1.19 3.35 -6.99
CA VAL A 84 -2.59 3.07 -7.31
C VAL A 84 -3.47 3.21 -6.07
N MET A 85 -3.09 2.62 -4.93
CA MET A 85 -3.84 2.71 -3.69
C MET A 85 -3.96 4.14 -3.18
N LEU A 86 -2.89 4.95 -3.30
CA LEU A 86 -2.93 6.37 -2.95
C LEU A 86 -3.86 7.17 -3.87
N GLY A 87 -3.83 6.88 -5.17
CA GLY A 87 -4.76 7.45 -6.16
C GLY A 87 -6.22 7.10 -5.84
N ILE A 88 -6.51 5.84 -5.53
CA ILE A 88 -7.85 5.39 -5.11
C ILE A 88 -8.29 6.13 -3.86
N GLY A 89 -7.43 6.24 -2.83
CA GLY A 89 -7.75 7.02 -1.63
C GLY A 89 -8.12 8.47 -1.95
N SER A 90 -7.40 9.11 -2.86
CA SER A 90 -7.67 10.49 -3.29
C SER A 90 -9.00 10.62 -4.05
N LEU A 91 -9.30 9.68 -4.96
CA LEU A 91 -10.56 9.66 -5.71
C LEU A 91 -11.76 9.35 -4.81
N THR A 92 -11.56 8.50 -3.81
CA THR A 92 -12.60 8.14 -2.84
C THR A 92 -13.10 9.37 -2.08
N TYR A 93 -12.22 10.34 -1.79
CA TYR A 93 -12.63 11.61 -1.18
C TYR A 93 -13.58 12.40 -2.08
N GLN A 94 -13.26 12.51 -3.37
CA GLN A 94 -14.10 13.23 -4.34
C GLN A 94 -15.49 12.59 -4.45
N TRP A 95 -15.55 11.26 -4.47
CA TRP A 95 -16.81 10.54 -4.65
C TRP A 95 -17.67 10.52 -3.39
N LEU A 96 -17.07 10.24 -2.23
CA LEU A 96 -17.83 10.00 -1.01
C LEU A 96 -18.04 11.25 -0.16
N VAL A 97 -17.11 12.20 -0.21
CA VAL A 97 -17.14 13.39 0.67
C VAL A 97 -17.59 14.63 -0.08
N VAL A 98 -17.08 14.85 -1.29
CA VAL A 98 -17.43 16.03 -2.10
C VAL A 98 -18.71 15.79 -2.92
N GLY A 99 -19.06 14.54 -3.21
CA GLY A 99 -20.24 14.17 -4.00
C GLY A 99 -20.05 14.36 -5.51
N GLY A 100 -18.81 14.35 -6.00
CA GLY A 100 -18.53 14.44 -7.43
C GLY A 100 -18.94 13.16 -8.16
N SER A 101 -19.94 13.26 -9.05
CA SER A 101 -20.18 12.25 -10.09
C SER A 101 -19.10 12.36 -11.19
N PRO A 102 -18.70 11.24 -11.84
CA PRO A 102 -17.70 11.25 -12.90
C PRO A 102 -18.07 12.16 -14.08
#